data_AF-A0A3C0R0C6-F1
#
_entry.id   AF-A0A3C0R0C6-F1
#
_cell.length_a   1.000
_cell.length_b   1.000
_cell.length_c   1.000
_cell.angle_alpha   90.00
_cell.angle_beta   90.00
_cell.angle_gamma   90.00
#
_symmetry.space_group_name_H-M   'P 1'
#
loop_
_entity.id
_entity.type
_entity.pdbx_description
1 polymer ?
#
loop_
_entity_poly.entity_id
_entity_poly.type
_entity_poly.pdbx_seq_one_letter_code
_entity_poly.pdbx_strand_id
1 'polypeptide(L)'
;MNKIELKQLEKILISLKTNKSKFVTAEHLSQQIGIVPEAIQALCANFNPIVTIDFSFDLKELIPEIETFLEVNLKTRATARKTSPSKKKPLPYRSVIEFVYDRMTTDGIVDKSRQMSDAELRLLKRVATEELKVRKIQKKSK
;
A
#
# COMPACT_ATOMS: atom_id res chain seq x y z
N MET A 1 21.67 4.31 12.33
CA MET A 1 21.03 3.14 11.68
C MET A 1 20.54 3.48 10.29
N ASN A 2 20.81 2.61 9.31
CA ASN A 2 20.32 2.71 7.95
C ASN A 2 18.81 2.40 7.84
N LYS A 3 18.19 2.76 6.70
CA LYS A 3 16.76 2.49 6.44
C LYS A 3 16.42 1.00 6.48
N ILE A 4 17.36 0.14 6.10
CA ILE A 4 17.21 -1.33 6.10
C ILE A 4 17.25 -1.86 7.54
N GLU A 5 18.21 -1.40 8.35
CA GLU A 5 18.37 -1.77 9.76
C GLU A 5 17.14 -1.39 10.58
N LEU A 6 16.56 -0.22 10.34
CA LEU A 6 15.31 0.19 11.01
C LEU A 6 14.14 -0.76 10.70
N LYS A 7 14.03 -1.23 9.45
CA LYS A 7 12.99 -2.22 9.08
C LYS A 7 13.25 -3.59 9.71
N GLN A 8 14.52 -3.98 9.84
CA GLN A 8 14.88 -5.22 10.52
C GLN A 8 14.55 -5.11 12.02
N LEU A 9 14.84 -3.97 12.64
CA LEU A 9 14.51 -3.69 14.04
C LEU A 9 12.98 -3.67 14.28
N GLU A 10 12.20 -3.09 13.38
CA GLU A 10 10.72 -3.17 13.41
C GLU A 10 10.24 -4.63 13.37
N LYS A 11 10.81 -5.46 12.48
CA LYS A 11 10.47 -6.90 12.41
C LYS A 11 10.84 -7.63 13.69
N ILE A 12 12.04 -7.39 14.23
CA ILE A 12 12.53 -7.98 15.49
C ILE A 12 11.56 -7.64 16.62
N LEU A 13 11.16 -6.37 16.77
CA LEU A 13 10.23 -5.94 17.80
C LEU A 13 8.85 -6.61 17.66
N ILE A 14 8.30 -6.70 16.44
CA ILE A 14 7.02 -7.38 16.21
C ILE A 14 7.12 -8.86 16.63
N SER A 15 8.20 -9.54 16.25
CA SER A 15 8.41 -10.94 16.62
C SER A 15 8.63 -11.12 18.13
N LEU A 16 9.36 -10.23 18.79
CA LEU A 16 9.52 -10.26 20.26
C LEU A 16 8.19 -10.12 20.99
N LYS A 17 7.31 -9.22 20.52
CA LYS A 17 5.97 -9.00 21.10
C LYS A 17 4.99 -10.15 20.84
N THR A 18 5.01 -10.70 19.64
CA THR A 18 4.09 -11.78 19.23
C THR A 18 4.53 -13.14 19.78
N ASN A 19 5.80 -13.29 20.15
CA ASN A 19 6.32 -14.53 20.70
C ASN A 19 5.83 -14.76 22.14
N LYS A 20 5.18 -15.91 22.35
CA LYS A 20 4.59 -16.34 23.63
C LYS A 20 5.62 -16.85 24.63
N SER A 21 6.85 -17.17 24.21
CA SER A 21 7.92 -17.63 25.10
C SER A 21 8.29 -16.54 26.10
N LYS A 22 8.59 -16.89 27.35
CA LYS A 22 9.07 -15.92 28.35
C LYS A 22 10.47 -15.43 28.07
N PHE A 23 11.27 -16.23 27.36
CA PHE A 23 12.68 -16.01 27.10
C PHE A 23 12.97 -16.24 25.62
N VAL A 24 13.65 -15.29 24.97
CA VAL A 24 13.93 -15.36 23.53
C VAL A 24 15.37 -14.93 23.25
N THR A 25 16.18 -15.87 22.76
CA THR A 25 17.55 -15.62 22.32
C THR A 25 17.62 -15.21 20.85
N ALA A 26 18.77 -14.68 20.42
CA ALA A 26 19.02 -14.31 19.03
C ALA A 26 18.87 -15.50 18.06
N GLU A 27 19.28 -16.71 18.46
CA GLU A 27 19.12 -17.93 17.66
C GLU A 27 17.65 -18.31 17.45
N HIS A 28 16.86 -18.27 18.53
CA HIS A 28 15.43 -18.57 18.46
C HIS A 28 14.70 -17.56 17.55
N LEU A 29 15.10 -16.29 17.64
CA LEU A 29 14.52 -15.20 16.86
C LEU A 29 14.95 -15.28 15.38
N SER A 30 16.18 -15.70 15.12
CA SER A 30 16.70 -15.97 13.77
C SER A 30 15.86 -17.02 13.04
N GLN A 31 15.55 -18.13 13.69
CA GLN A 31 14.71 -19.19 13.11
C GLN A 31 13.30 -18.71 12.76
N GLN A 32 12.77 -17.71 13.48
CA GLN A 32 11.43 -17.17 13.25
C GLN A 32 11.35 -16.13 12.14
N ILE A 33 12.37 -15.26 12.00
CA ILE A 33 12.33 -14.12 11.06
C ILE A 33 13.20 -14.36 9.81
N GLY A 34 14.09 -15.36 9.85
CA GLY A 34 15.06 -15.62 8.80
C GLY A 34 16.17 -14.55 8.72
N ILE A 35 16.52 -13.95 9.86
CA ILE A 35 17.64 -13.00 9.98
C ILE A 35 18.74 -13.70 10.76
N VAL A 36 19.96 -13.66 10.25
CA VAL A 36 21.14 -14.28 10.85
C VAL A 36 21.33 -13.79 12.31
N PRO A 37 21.59 -14.68 13.30
CA PRO A 37 21.69 -14.31 14.72
C PRO A 37 22.67 -13.16 14.98
N GLU A 38 23.82 -13.16 14.33
CA GLU A 38 24.87 -12.14 14.43
C GLU A 38 24.35 -10.76 13.99
N ALA A 39 23.50 -10.70 12.98
CA ALA A 39 22.88 -9.46 12.54
C ALA A 39 21.83 -8.96 13.55
N ILE A 40 21.09 -9.87 14.21
CA ILE A 40 20.17 -9.50 15.29
C ILE A 40 20.95 -8.96 16.48
N GLN A 41 22.04 -9.64 16.87
CA GLN A 41 22.91 -9.21 17.96
C GLN A 41 23.55 -7.84 17.67
N ALA A 42 24.07 -7.62 16.46
CA ALA A 42 24.65 -6.34 16.07
C ALA A 42 23.62 -5.19 16.11
N LEU A 43 22.36 -5.46 15.76
CA LEU A 43 21.29 -4.46 15.86
C LEU A 43 20.91 -4.17 17.32
N CYS A 44 20.80 -5.22 18.15
CA CYS A 44 20.49 -5.13 19.58
C CYS A 44 21.66 -4.55 20.40
N ALA A 45 22.90 -4.68 19.92
CA ALA A 45 24.10 -4.14 20.57
C ALA A 45 24.09 -2.61 20.71
N ASN A 46 23.30 -1.92 19.88
CA ASN A 46 23.10 -0.48 20.00
C ASN A 46 22.35 -0.07 21.27
N PHE A 47 21.65 -1.01 21.89
CA PHE A 47 20.86 -0.82 23.12
C PHE A 47 21.62 -1.40 24.32
N ASN A 48 22.04 -2.66 24.19
CA ASN A 48 22.85 -3.32 25.21
C ASN A 48 24.01 -4.11 24.58
N PRO A 49 25.28 -3.71 24.81
CA PRO A 49 26.43 -4.40 24.22
C PRO A 49 26.60 -5.83 24.72
N ILE A 50 26.01 -6.19 25.87
CA ILE A 50 26.13 -7.53 26.46
C ILE A 50 25.60 -8.63 25.53
N VAL A 51 24.66 -8.29 24.65
CA VAL A 51 24.02 -9.20 23.68
C VAL A 51 25.03 -9.80 22.70
N THR A 52 26.18 -9.13 22.49
CA THR A 52 27.26 -9.62 21.63
C THR A 52 28.18 -10.61 22.33
N ILE A 53 28.14 -10.66 23.67
CA ILE A 53 29.01 -11.48 24.51
C ILE A 53 28.22 -12.68 25.03
N ASP A 54 26.98 -12.46 25.47
CA ASP A 54 26.08 -13.50 25.95
C ASP A 54 25.05 -13.89 24.88
N PHE A 55 25.28 -15.03 24.24
CA PHE A 55 24.39 -15.61 23.22
C PHE A 55 23.06 -16.10 23.81
N SER A 56 23.00 -16.30 25.13
CA SER A 56 21.80 -16.66 25.87
C SER A 56 21.08 -15.45 26.45
N PHE A 57 21.43 -14.23 26.04
CA PHE A 57 20.74 -13.05 26.54
C PHE A 57 19.26 -13.02 26.13
N ASP A 58 18.37 -12.60 27.05
CA ASP A 58 16.95 -12.43 26.76
C ASP A 58 16.69 -11.12 26.01
N LEU A 59 16.44 -11.22 24.71
CA LEU A 59 16.15 -10.06 23.87
C LEU A 59 14.84 -9.35 24.24
N LYS A 60 13.98 -9.97 25.06
CA LYS A 60 12.75 -9.33 25.55
C LYS A 60 13.01 -8.16 26.49
N GLU A 61 14.14 -8.15 27.18
CA GLU A 61 14.49 -7.04 28.07
C GLU A 61 14.70 -5.72 27.31
N LEU A 62 15.06 -5.79 26.02
CA LEU A 62 15.34 -4.64 25.17
C LEU A 62 14.08 -4.05 24.50
N ILE A 63 12.92 -4.69 24.63
CA ILE A 63 11.66 -4.22 24.04
C ILE A 63 11.37 -2.73 24.33
N PRO A 64 11.40 -2.24 25.59
CA PRO A 64 11.09 -0.83 25.88
C PRO A 64 12.07 0.15 25.21
N GLU A 65 13.35 -0.20 25.16
CA GLU A 65 14.39 0.64 24.54
C GLU A 65 14.23 0.68 23.02
N ILE A 66 13.91 -0.45 22.40
CA ILE A 66 13.64 -0.53 20.97
C ILE A 66 12.36 0.22 20.60
N GLU A 67 11.30 0.11 21.41
CA GLU A 67 10.04 0.84 21.22
C GLU A 67 10.26 2.35 21.23
N THR A 68 10.90 2.86 22.29
CA THR A 68 11.16 4.29 22.43
C THR A 68 12.00 4.82 21.27
N PHE A 69 13.03 4.08 20.86
CA PHE A 69 13.85 4.43 19.71
C PHE A 69 13.05 4.44 18.40
N LEU A 70 12.22 3.43 18.14
CA LEU A 70 11.39 3.40 16.94
C LEU A 70 10.35 4.52 16.94
N GLU A 71 9.74 4.87 18.08
CA GLU A 71 8.79 5.98 18.14
C GLU A 71 9.41 7.32 17.77
N VAL A 72 10.62 7.61 18.24
CA VAL A 72 11.35 8.84 17.89
C VAL A 72 11.69 8.88 16.40
N ASN A 73 12.12 7.74 15.85
CA ASN A 73 12.50 7.60 14.43
C ASN A 73 11.28 7.49 13.48
N LEU A 74 10.12 7.09 13.96
CA LEU A 74 8.88 6.97 13.18
C LEU A 74 8.09 8.29 13.18
N LYS A 75 8.10 9.06 14.27
CA LYS A 75 7.50 10.41 14.31
C LYS A 75 8.14 11.35 13.30
N THR A 76 9.42 11.20 13.03
CA THR A 76 10.14 11.91 11.94
C THR A 76 9.77 11.41 10.53
N ARG A 77 9.14 10.22 10.40
CA ARG A 77 8.72 9.60 9.12
C ARG A 77 7.26 9.82 8.74
N ALA A 78 6.49 10.64 9.46
CA ALA A 78 5.10 10.97 9.11
C ALA A 78 4.96 11.82 7.83
N THR A 79 5.87 11.69 6.86
CA THR A 79 5.84 12.38 5.58
C THR A 79 5.47 11.43 4.44
N ALA A 80 4.35 11.80 3.81
CA ALA A 80 3.81 11.32 2.54
C ALA A 80 3.31 9.87 2.51
N ARG A 81 2.05 9.68 2.93
CA ARG A 81 1.19 8.69 2.27
C ARG A 81 1.30 8.95 0.77
N LYS A 82 1.94 8.05 0.01
CA LYS A 82 1.83 8.02 -1.45
C LYS A 82 0.37 7.71 -1.76
N THR A 83 -0.46 8.75 -1.88
CA THR A 83 -1.72 8.64 -2.61
C THR A 83 -1.31 8.25 -4.01
N SER A 84 -1.48 6.98 -4.40
CA SER A 84 -1.42 6.68 -5.82
C SER A 84 -2.58 7.46 -6.43
N PRO A 85 -2.35 8.46 -7.31
CA PRO A 85 -3.47 8.98 -8.06
C PRO A 85 -3.95 7.83 -8.92
N SER A 86 -5.10 7.24 -8.58
CA SER A 86 -5.83 6.39 -9.52
C SER A 86 -6.22 7.31 -10.65
N LYS A 87 -5.36 7.39 -11.67
CA LYS A 87 -5.58 8.19 -12.87
C LYS A 87 -6.81 7.56 -13.53
N LYS A 88 -7.99 8.11 -13.23
CA LYS A 88 -9.21 7.81 -13.98
C LYS A 88 -8.85 8.04 -15.44
N LYS A 89 -8.82 6.95 -16.23
CA LYS A 89 -8.56 7.08 -17.67
C LYS A 89 -9.60 8.05 -18.24
N PRO A 90 -9.17 9.07 -19.00
CA PRO A 90 -10.11 9.99 -19.64
C PRO A 90 -11.06 9.18 -20.53
N LEU A 91 -12.34 9.55 -20.54
CA LEU A 91 -13.29 8.92 -21.44
C LEU A 91 -12.93 9.32 -22.88
N PRO A 92 -12.96 8.38 -23.84
CA PRO A 92 -12.64 8.67 -25.23
C PRO A 92 -13.71 9.49 -25.96
N TYR A 93 -14.94 9.59 -25.42
CA TYR A 93 -16.04 10.34 -26.03
C TYR A 93 -16.59 11.36 -25.05
N ARG A 94 -16.95 12.54 -25.55
CA ARG A 94 -17.50 13.65 -24.78
C ARG A 94 -19.01 13.55 -24.59
N SER A 95 -19.72 12.94 -25.53
CA SER A 95 -21.17 12.79 -25.49
C SER A 95 -21.64 11.41 -25.96
N VAL A 96 -22.86 11.02 -25.58
CA VAL A 96 -23.47 9.79 -26.10
C VAL A 96 -23.65 9.83 -27.61
N ILE A 97 -23.96 11.01 -28.17
CA ILE A 97 -24.17 11.21 -29.61
C ILE A 97 -22.89 10.92 -30.39
N GLU A 98 -21.76 11.44 -29.91
CA GLU A 98 -20.44 11.21 -30.51
C GLU A 98 -20.06 9.71 -30.49
N PHE A 99 -20.38 9.01 -29.40
CA PHE A 99 -20.20 7.57 -29.32
C PHE A 99 -21.04 6.81 -30.36
N VAL A 100 -22.30 7.20 -30.56
CA VAL A 100 -23.19 6.61 -31.57
C VAL A 100 -22.68 6.90 -32.99
N TYR A 101 -22.16 8.10 -33.23
CA TYR A 101 -21.58 8.44 -34.53
C TYR A 101 -20.35 7.59 -34.87
N ASP A 102 -19.41 7.43 -33.94
CA ASP A 102 -18.20 6.64 -34.17
C ASP A 102 -18.48 5.13 -34.28
N ARG A 103 -19.41 4.62 -33.46
CA ARG A 103 -19.60 3.16 -33.27
C ARG A 103 -20.86 2.59 -33.87
N MET A 104 -21.80 3.39 -34.34
CA MET A 104 -23.08 2.89 -34.85
C MET A 104 -23.46 3.54 -36.18
N THR A 105 -22.57 4.30 -36.82
CA THR A 105 -22.89 4.98 -38.08
C THR A 105 -22.05 4.41 -39.20
N THR A 106 -22.72 4.03 -40.28
CA THR A 106 -22.10 3.59 -41.53
C THR A 106 -22.62 4.53 -42.61
N ASP A 107 -21.71 5.20 -43.33
CA ASP A 107 -22.06 6.16 -44.39
C ASP A 107 -22.98 7.32 -43.93
N GLY A 108 -22.75 7.82 -42.71
CA GLY A 108 -23.54 8.93 -42.14
C GLY A 108 -24.94 8.53 -41.64
N ILE A 109 -25.34 7.27 -41.82
CA ILE A 109 -26.62 6.73 -41.34
C ILE A 109 -26.36 5.79 -40.15
N VAL A 110 -27.18 5.93 -39.10
CA VAL A 110 -27.10 5.05 -37.93
C VAL A 110 -27.58 3.66 -38.33
N ASP A 111 -26.66 2.71 -38.33
CA ASP A 111 -26.91 1.30 -38.60
C ASP A 111 -27.54 0.63 -37.37
N LYS A 112 -28.84 0.35 -37.49
CA LYS A 112 -29.62 -0.32 -36.44
C LYS A 112 -29.34 -1.83 -36.36
N SER A 113 -28.70 -2.41 -37.37
CA SER A 113 -28.39 -3.83 -37.44
C SER A 113 -27.10 -4.20 -36.71
N ARG A 114 -26.23 -3.21 -36.44
CA ARG A 114 -24.98 -3.42 -35.72
C ARG A 114 -25.23 -3.74 -34.25
N GLN A 115 -24.76 -4.92 -33.83
CA GLN A 115 -24.74 -5.30 -32.42
C GLN A 115 -23.48 -4.78 -31.75
N MET A 116 -23.63 -4.28 -30.52
CA MET A 116 -22.53 -3.78 -29.71
C MET A 116 -21.92 -4.92 -28.88
N SER A 117 -20.60 -4.87 -28.72
CA SER A 117 -19.90 -5.75 -27.78
C SER A 117 -20.11 -5.34 -26.32
N ASP A 118 -19.91 -6.27 -25.38
CA ASP A 118 -19.97 -6.00 -23.94
C ASP A 118 -19.04 -4.85 -23.50
N ALA A 119 -17.88 -4.73 -24.14
CA ALA A 119 -16.92 -3.66 -23.86
C ALA A 119 -17.49 -2.29 -24.26
N GLU A 120 -18.13 -2.20 -25.43
CA GLU A 120 -18.77 -1.00 -25.95
C GLU A 120 -20.01 -0.61 -25.10
N LEU A 121 -20.81 -1.59 -24.66
CA LEU A 121 -21.94 -1.35 -23.77
C LEU A 121 -21.50 -0.80 -22.39
N ARG A 122 -20.42 -1.34 -21.83
CA ARG A 122 -19.82 -0.81 -20.58
C ARG A 122 -19.32 0.61 -20.75
N LEU A 123 -18.78 0.93 -21.93
CA LEU A 123 -18.28 2.26 -22.25
C LEU A 123 -19.44 3.26 -22.42
N LEU A 124 -20.48 2.88 -23.17
CA LEU A 124 -21.71 3.67 -23.32
C LEU A 124 -22.35 3.98 -21.96
N LYS A 125 -22.47 2.97 -21.08
CA LYS A 125 -22.98 3.14 -19.72
C LYS A 125 -22.16 4.20 -18.96
N ARG A 126 -20.83 4.17 -19.09
CA ARG A 126 -19.97 5.16 -18.43
C ARG A 126 -20.21 6.57 -18.98
N VAL A 127 -20.21 6.75 -20.30
CA VAL A 127 -20.47 8.05 -20.96
C VAL A 127 -21.84 8.60 -20.54
N ALA A 128 -22.89 7.78 -20.60
CA ALA A 128 -24.25 8.17 -20.21
C ALA A 128 -24.33 8.62 -18.74
N THR A 129 -23.64 7.93 -17.82
CA THR A 129 -23.64 8.33 -16.41
C THR A 129 -22.93 9.66 -16.16
N GLU A 130 -21.89 9.99 -16.93
CA GLU A 130 -21.23 11.29 -16.82
C GLU A 130 -22.12 12.42 -17.37
N GLU A 131 -22.76 12.20 -18.51
CA GLU A 131 -23.67 13.19 -19.10
C GLU A 131 -24.85 13.50 -18.17
N LEU A 132 -25.43 12.46 -17.52
CA LEU A 132 -26.46 12.63 -16.51
C LEU A 132 -25.97 13.41 -15.29
N LYS A 133 -24.72 13.22 -14.85
CA LYS A 133 -24.13 13.99 -13.74
C LYS A 133 -24.00 15.46 -14.11
N VAL A 134 -23.50 15.76 -15.30
CA VAL A 134 -23.38 17.14 -15.81
C VAL A 134 -24.75 17.83 -15.85
N ARG A 135 -25.78 17.15 -16.39
CA ARG A 135 -27.16 17.68 -16.42
C ARG A 135 -27.74 17.92 -15.03
N LYS A 136 -27.45 17.04 -14.05
CA LYS A 136 -27.89 17.24 -12.67
C LYS A 136 -27.24 18.46 -12.01
N ILE A 137 -25.96 18.71 -12.29
CA ILE A 137 -25.25 19.89 -11.78
C ILE A 137 -25.86 21.17 -12.38
N GLN A 138 -26.10 21.19 -13.68
CA GLN A 138 -26.72 22.33 -14.38
C GLN A 138 -28.15 22.64 -13.90
N LYS A 139 -28.91 21.61 -13.51
CA LYS A 139 -30.26 21.78 -12.94
C LYS A 139 -30.26 22.33 -11.51
N LYS A 140 -29.16 22.16 -10.76
CA LYS A 140 -29.03 22.69 -9.39
C LYS A 140 -28.50 24.13 -9.36
N SER A 141 -27.88 24.59 -10.45
CA SER A 141 -27.35 25.94 -10.61
C SER A 141 -28.33 26.91 -11.29
N LYS A 142 -29.52 26.43 -11.67
CA LYS A 142 -30.66 27.23 -12.11
C LYS A 142 -31.69 27.27 -11.00
#